data_AF-A0A0F9SSH4-F1
#
_entry.id   AF-A0A0F9SSH4-F1
#
_cell.length_a   1.000
_cell.length_b   1.000
_cell.length_c   1.000
_cell.angle_alpha   90.00
_cell.angle_beta   90.00
_cell.angle_gamma   90.00
#
_symmetry.space_group_name_H-M   'P 1'
#
loop_
_entity.id
_entity.type
_entity.pdbx_description
1 polymer ?
#
loop_
_entity_poly.entity_id
_entity_poly.type
_entity_poly.pdbx_seq_one_letter_code
_entity_poly.pdbx_strand_id
1 'polypeptide(L)'
;MGKQATAQKQDPAATQSTKESTDKTVELSKAQQAAVAKLDTVSARIRYLDAEGYSRSDITKAIPNAKGNKLLYQHVRNVLITPVGKASS
;
A
#
# COMPACT_ATOMS: atom_id res chain seq x y z
N MET A 1 -36.26 -5.48 -28.23
CA MET A 1 -34.90 -6.07 -28.19
C MET A 1 -33.98 -5.11 -28.93
N GLY A 2 -32.89 -4.54 -28.42
CA GLY A 2 -32.20 -4.73 -27.15
C GLY A 2 -31.49 -3.44 -26.71
N LYS A 3 -31.23 -3.34 -25.41
CA LYS A 3 -30.44 -2.29 -24.79
C LYS A 3 -28.98 -2.75 -24.78
N GLN A 4 -28.05 -1.94 -25.26
CA GLN A 4 -26.63 -2.12 -24.96
C GLN A 4 -26.07 -0.80 -24.45
N ALA A 5 -25.80 -0.76 -23.15
CA ALA A 5 -24.98 0.23 -22.48
C ALA A 5 -23.67 -0.48 -22.13
N THR A 6 -22.56 -0.06 -22.76
CA THR A 6 -21.23 -0.57 -22.45
C THR A 6 -20.52 0.41 -21.53
N ALA A 7 -20.14 -0.14 -20.37
CA ALA A 7 -19.53 0.53 -19.25
C ALA A 7 -18.16 1.16 -19.61
N GLN A 8 -17.97 2.40 -19.16
CA GLN A 8 -16.67 3.04 -19.04
C GLN A 8 -15.84 2.28 -17.99
N LYS A 9 -14.79 1.57 -18.43
CA LYS A 9 -13.69 1.17 -17.55
C LYS A 9 -12.72 2.34 -17.45
N GLN A 10 -12.74 2.98 -16.29
CA GLN A 10 -11.68 3.89 -15.86
C GLN A 10 -10.56 3.04 -15.29
N ASP A 11 -9.48 2.88 -16.05
CA ASP A 11 -8.18 2.48 -15.52
C ASP A 11 -7.37 3.78 -15.32
N PRO A 12 -7.13 4.25 -14.09
CA PRO A 12 -6.01 5.13 -13.85
C PRO A 12 -4.80 4.30 -13.44
N ALA A 13 -3.88 4.21 -14.38
CA ALA A 13 -2.45 4.30 -14.18
C ALA A 13 -1.83 3.30 -13.20
N ALA A 14 -1.36 2.19 -13.79
CA ALA A 14 -0.11 1.57 -13.40
C ALA A 14 1.00 2.63 -13.28
N THR A 15 1.32 3.06 -12.05
CA THR A 15 2.57 3.77 -11.81
C THR A 15 3.68 2.73 -11.71
N GLN A 16 4.59 2.89 -12.67
CA GLN A 16 5.63 1.97 -13.05
C GLN A 16 6.63 1.73 -11.92
N SER A 17 7.05 0.47 -11.85
CA SER A 17 8.24 0.04 -11.13
C SER A 17 9.48 0.77 -11.65
N THR A 18 9.93 1.80 -10.95
CA THR A 18 11.34 2.20 -10.96
C THR A 18 12.00 1.49 -9.78
N LYS A 19 12.29 0.20 -9.96
CA LYS A 19 13.13 -0.57 -9.02
C LYS A 19 14.59 -0.18 -9.25
N GLU A 20 14.96 0.99 -8.76
CA GLU A 20 16.36 1.32 -8.57
C GLU A 20 16.81 0.67 -7.26
N SER A 21 17.34 -0.55 -7.40
CA SER A 21 17.95 -1.33 -6.32
C SER A 21 19.19 -0.62 -5.81
N THR A 22 19.01 0.37 -4.93
CA THR A 22 20.09 0.80 -4.05
C THR A 22 19.81 0.23 -2.68
N ASP A 23 20.72 -0.61 -2.19
CA ASP A 23 20.80 -1.15 -0.84
C ASP A 23 21.00 0.00 0.17
N LYS A 24 19.96 0.83 0.32
CA LYS A 24 19.87 1.88 1.33
C LYS A 24 18.89 1.37 2.36
N THR A 25 19.32 1.37 3.62
CA THR A 25 18.42 1.28 4.77
C THR A 25 17.24 2.21 4.51
N VAL A 26 16.04 1.64 4.40
CA VAL A 26 14.82 2.37 4.06
C VAL A 26 14.45 3.21 5.28
N GLU A 27 14.99 4.41 5.35
CA GLU A 27 14.58 5.39 6.34
C GLU A 27 13.42 6.21 5.80
N LEU A 28 12.28 6.14 6.50
CA LEU A 28 11.14 6.99 6.21
C LEU A 28 11.51 8.45 6.50
N SER A 29 11.08 9.39 5.65
CA SER A 29 11.22 10.81 5.96
C SER A 29 10.41 11.19 7.21
N LYS A 30 10.77 12.29 7.89
CA LYS A 30 10.02 12.78 9.06
C LYS A 30 8.53 12.99 8.77
N ALA A 31 8.20 13.50 7.58
CA ALA A 31 6.82 13.70 7.16
C ALA A 31 6.06 12.38 7.01
N GLN A 32 6.68 11.37 6.39
CA GLN A 32 6.10 10.04 6.23
C GLN A 32 5.96 9.31 7.57
N GLN A 33 6.94 9.41 8.47
CA GLN A 33 6.82 8.86 9.83
C GLN A 33 5.62 9.46 10.56
N ALA A 34 5.43 10.78 10.46
CA ALA A 34 4.27 11.45 11.07
C ALA A 34 2.94 11.01 10.40
N ALA A 35 2.91 10.82 9.09
CA ALA A 35 1.73 10.31 8.39
C ALA A 35 1.40 8.88 8.81
N VAL A 36 2.40 7.99 8.85
CA VAL A 36 2.26 6.59 9.30
C VAL A 36 1.79 6.51 10.75
N ALA A 37 2.32 7.38 11.62
CA ALA A 37 1.93 7.42 13.04
C ALA A 37 0.46 7.85 13.26
N LYS A 38 -0.11 8.66 12.36
CA LYS A 38 -1.52 9.07 12.40
C LYS A 38 -2.49 7.96 11.98
N LEU A 39 -2.00 6.91 11.32
CA LEU A 39 -2.83 5.81 10.85
C LEU A 39 -2.96 4.76 11.95
N ASP A 40 -4.18 4.48 12.38
CA ASP A 40 -4.45 3.55 13.48
C ASP A 40 -4.12 2.10 13.13
N THR A 41 -4.33 1.70 11.87
CA THR A 41 -4.21 0.31 11.45
C THR A 41 -2.94 0.05 10.66
N VAL A 42 -2.32 -1.11 10.89
CA VAL A 42 -1.18 -1.60 10.11
C VAL A 42 -1.53 -1.68 8.62
N SER A 43 -2.76 -2.08 8.29
CA SER A 43 -3.24 -2.15 6.91
C SER A 43 -3.30 -0.78 6.22
N ALA A 44 -3.74 0.27 6.91
CA ALA A 44 -3.71 1.63 6.38
C ALA A 44 -2.28 2.11 6.15
N ARG A 45 -1.37 1.86 7.09
CA ARG A 45 0.06 2.20 6.97
C ARG A 45 0.70 1.55 5.75
N ILE A 46 0.43 0.27 5.52
CA ILE A 46 0.92 -0.48 4.35
C ILE A 46 0.45 0.18 3.04
N ARG A 47 -0.85 0.49 2.93
CA ARG A 47 -1.42 1.09 1.72
C ARG A 47 -0.89 2.50 1.48
N TYR A 48 -0.68 3.27 2.54
CA TYR A 48 -0.06 4.58 2.44
C TYR A 48 1.36 4.48 1.85
N LEU A 49 2.21 3.60 2.40
CA LEU A 49 3.56 3.42 1.90
C LEU A 49 3.61 2.83 0.48
N ASP A 50 2.70 1.93 0.13
CA ASP A 50 2.57 1.41 -1.24
C ASP A 50 2.17 2.53 -2.22
N ALA A 51 1.25 3.41 -1.83
CA ALA A 51 0.86 4.58 -2.63
C ALA A 51 1.99 5.62 -2.77
N GLU A 52 2.87 5.71 -1.77
CA GLU A 52 4.11 6.52 -1.82
C GLU A 52 5.22 5.85 -2.67
N GLY A 53 4.99 4.65 -3.19
CA GLY A 53 5.90 3.95 -4.10
C GLY A 53 6.93 3.05 -3.43
N TYR A 54 6.80 2.77 -2.12
CA TYR A 54 7.69 1.84 -1.43
C TYR A 54 7.47 0.41 -1.90
N SER A 55 8.55 -0.35 -2.05
CA SER A 55 8.42 -1.77 -2.35
C SER A 55 7.87 -2.54 -1.15
N ARG A 56 7.22 -3.67 -1.40
CA ARG A 56 6.70 -4.55 -0.34
C ARG A 56 7.77 -4.94 0.68
N SER A 57 9.00 -5.17 0.22
CA SER A 57 10.14 -5.49 1.09
C SER A 57 10.51 -4.31 1.99
N ASP A 58 10.45 -3.10 1.47
CA ASP A 58 10.75 -1.88 2.21
C ASP A 58 9.68 -1.61 3.27
N ILE A 59 8.41 -1.82 2.92
CA ILE A 59 7.28 -1.73 3.86
C ILE A 59 7.49 -2.69 5.05
N THR A 60 7.95 -3.93 4.82
CA THR A 60 8.18 -4.87 5.93
C THR A 60 9.28 -4.42 6.91
N LYS A 61 10.21 -3.59 6.44
CA LYS A 61 11.30 -3.02 7.25
C LYS A 61 10.87 -1.71 7.92
N ALA A 62 10.04 -0.92 7.24
CA ALA A 62 9.68 0.44 7.65
C ALA A 62 8.64 0.49 8.78
N ILE A 63 7.76 -0.51 8.88
CA ILE A 63 6.72 -0.54 9.92
C ILE A 63 6.78 -1.81 10.77
N PRO A 64 6.70 -1.68 12.11
CA PRO A 64 6.51 -2.82 12.98
C PRO A 64 5.05 -3.29 12.93
N ASN A 65 4.82 -4.55 13.30
CA ASN A 65 3.50 -5.08 13.52
C ASN A 65 2.94 -4.63 14.88
N ALA A 66 1.68 -4.98 15.16
CA ALA A 66 0.99 -4.59 16.40
C ALA A 66 1.67 -5.08 17.70
N LYS A 67 2.56 -6.07 17.62
CA LYS A 67 3.32 -6.62 18.75
C LYS A 67 4.76 -6.09 18.82
N GLY A 68 5.10 -5.08 18.00
CA GLY A 68 6.45 -4.52 17.91
C GLY A 68 7.45 -5.38 17.12
N ASN A 69 7.02 -6.50 16.55
CA ASN A 69 7.88 -7.36 15.72
C ASN A 69 7.88 -6.89 14.26
N LYS A 70 8.82 -7.38 13.45
CA LYS A 70 8.84 -7.11 12.01
C LYS A 70 7.55 -7.60 11.34
N LEU A 71 7.08 -6.83 10.35
CA LEU A 71 5.92 -7.21 9.57
C LEU A 71 6.27 -8.31 8.57
N LEU A 72 5.40 -9.31 8.42
CA LEU A 72 5.62 -10.38 7.46
C LEU A 72 5.26 -9.93 6.04
N TYR A 73 6.07 -10.33 5.07
CA TYR A 73 5.83 -10.05 3.65
C TYR A 73 4.45 -10.52 3.18
N GLN A 74 4.02 -11.70 3.62
CA GLN A 74 2.70 -12.24 3.30
C GLN A 74 1.58 -11.30 3.76
N HIS A 75 1.73 -10.64 4.90
CA HIS A 75 0.72 -9.72 5.41
C HIS A 75 0.62 -8.48 4.52
N VAL A 76 1.76 -7.89 4.13
CA VAL A 76 1.81 -6.78 3.16
C VAL A 76 1.11 -7.18 1.86
N ARG A 77 1.47 -8.33 1.30
CA ARG A 77 0.84 -8.86 0.08
C ARG A 77 -0.67 -9.00 0.24
N ASN A 78 -1.13 -9.61 1.33
CA ASN A 78 -2.56 -9.82 1.57
C ASN A 78 -3.30 -8.49 1.67
N VAL A 79 -2.76 -7.51 2.41
CA VAL A 79 -3.38 -6.20 2.57
C VAL A 79 -3.56 -5.48 1.24
N LEU A 80 -2.57 -5.56 0.35
CA LEU A 80 -2.59 -4.90 -0.96
C LEU A 80 -3.52 -5.59 -1.97
N ILE A 81 -3.70 -6.91 -1.84
CA ILE A 81 -4.62 -7.67 -2.71
C ILE A 81 -6.07 -7.53 -2.23
N THR A 82 -6.30 -7.49 -0.92
CA THR A 82 -7.65 -7.41 -0.37
C THR A 82 -8.26 -6.05 -0.70
N PRO A 83 -9.40 -5.97 -1.41
CA PRO A 83 -10.07 -4.70 -1.64
C PRO A 83 -10.59 -4.13 -0.31
N VAL A 84 -10.52 -2.81 -0.13
CA VAL A 84 -11.37 -2.16 0.88
C VAL A 84 -12.78 -2.20 0.33
N GLY A 85 -13.69 -2.82 1.07
CA GLY A 85 -15.07 -2.99 0.61
C GLY A 85 -15.63 -1.67 0.10
N LYS A 86 -16.29 -1.69 -1.06
CA LYS A 86 -17.21 -0.61 -1.42
C LYS A 86 -18.17 -0.49 -0.23
N ALA A 87 -18.17 0.66 0.44
CA ALA A 87 -19.31 1.02 1.25
C ALA A 87 -20.51 0.89 0.32
N SER A 88 -21.35 -0.11 0.56
CA SER A 88 -22.63 -0.24 -0.13
C SER A 88 -23.37 1.07 0.13
N SER A 89 -23.35 1.93 -0.88
CA SER A 89 -24.09 3.20 -0.90
C SER A 89 -25.53 2.91 -1.28
#